data_AF-A0A7C6EYN5-F1
#
_entry.id   AF-A0A7C6EYN5-F1
#
_cell.length_a   1.000
_cell.length_b   1.000
_cell.length_c   1.000
_cell.angle_alpha   90.00
_cell.angle_beta   90.00
_cell.angle_gamma   90.00
#
_symmetry.space_group_name_H-M   'P 1'
#
loop_
_entity.id
_entity.type
_entity.pdbx_description
1 polymer ?
#
loop_
_entity_poly.entity_id
_entity_poly.type
_entity_poly.pdbx_seq_one_letter_code
_entity_poly.pdbx_strand_id
1 'polypeptide(L)'
;MLPLSEKHNIRQLEQLNQRGGRMLTVVDLIDAGTLSVEMAAAVMEALAKGSSLLTGARPGGAGKTTVMAAFLNLMPPDVAIVTVDDPAIIQRGLERPPQQPVCYLVHEIGAGHWYGYLWGRPVADFFRLAAGPHRIASCLHADTLEELTEILVGPPLHVNPCDINRVGILGFMRMDRSTRGPVERRLATLYLRSPFVAQSHRFVYHSASNSFSREPWDSDAVSVNIPQIDSGISSQERGGAPVRHHPFCHFIEHLMKVEARSLADVREEVLTFYNRHAE
;
A
#
# COMPACT_ATOMS: atom_id res chain seq x y z
N MET A 1 24.40 8.53 7.76
CA MET A 1 24.35 7.16 8.32
C MET A 1 22.96 6.92 8.89
N LEU A 2 22.24 5.92 8.37
CA LEU A 2 20.87 5.63 8.80
C LEU A 2 20.77 5.20 10.28
N PRO A 3 19.71 5.65 11.01
CA PRO A 3 19.37 5.14 12.33
C PRO A 3 19.18 3.61 12.37
N LEU A 4 19.37 3.00 13.54
CA LEU A 4 19.22 1.54 13.71
C LEU A 4 17.79 1.06 13.40
N SER A 5 16.78 1.85 13.75
CA SER A 5 15.37 1.58 13.41
C SER A 5 15.15 1.52 11.90
N GLU A 6 15.78 2.41 11.15
CA GLU A 6 15.65 2.47 9.68
C GLU A 6 16.42 1.32 9.02
N LYS A 7 17.59 0.95 9.53
CA LYS A 7 18.31 -0.27 9.11
C LYS A 7 17.52 -1.54 9.43
N HIS A 8 16.74 -1.56 10.50
CA HIS A 8 15.82 -2.66 10.81
C HIS A 8 14.69 -2.72 9.77
N ASN A 9 14.01 -1.62 9.50
CA ASN A 9 12.94 -1.54 8.49
C ASN A 9 13.43 -2.00 7.11
N ILE A 10 14.59 -1.52 6.65
CA ILE A 10 15.16 -1.95 5.37
C ILE A 10 15.38 -3.47 5.33
N ARG A 11 15.87 -4.08 6.43
CA ARG A 11 16.04 -5.54 6.51
C ARG A 11 14.71 -6.28 6.41
N GLN A 12 13.65 -5.78 7.05
CA GLN A 12 12.31 -6.37 6.92
C GLN A 12 11.80 -6.30 5.47
N LEU A 13 12.04 -5.18 4.79
CA LEU A 13 11.64 -5.02 3.38
C LEU A 13 12.48 -5.88 2.42
N GLU A 14 13.78 -6.06 2.67
CA GLU A 14 14.61 -6.99 1.88
C GLU A 14 14.19 -8.45 2.06
N GLN A 15 13.67 -8.84 3.24
CA GLN A 15 13.15 -10.19 3.48
C GLN A 15 11.91 -10.54 2.65
N LEU A 16 11.22 -9.53 2.11
CA LEU A 16 10.14 -9.73 1.15
C LEU A 16 10.64 -10.20 -0.22
N ASN A 17 11.93 -10.02 -0.53
CA ASN A 17 12.51 -10.44 -1.80
C ASN A 17 12.77 -11.95 -1.83
N GLN A 18 11.86 -12.69 -2.44
CA GLN A 18 11.97 -14.15 -2.61
C GLN A 18 12.63 -14.58 -3.93
N ARG A 19 12.99 -13.64 -4.82
CA ARG A 19 13.40 -13.94 -6.20
C ARG A 19 14.86 -13.63 -6.51
N GLY A 20 15.64 -13.28 -5.49
CA GLY A 20 17.04 -12.90 -5.63
C GLY A 20 17.22 -11.51 -6.23
N GLY A 21 18.49 -11.09 -6.38
CA GLY A 21 18.83 -9.72 -6.75
C GLY A 21 18.51 -8.71 -5.63
N ARG A 22 18.53 -7.42 -5.96
CA ARG A 22 18.14 -6.35 -5.04
C ARG A 22 16.63 -6.15 -5.03
N MET A 23 16.08 -5.70 -3.90
CA MET A 23 14.69 -5.24 -3.88
C MET A 23 14.53 -3.98 -4.74
N LEU A 24 13.45 -3.93 -5.54
CA LEU A 24 13.19 -2.77 -6.41
C LEU A 24 12.61 -1.61 -5.60
N THR A 25 13.00 -0.40 -5.97
CA THR A 25 12.53 0.85 -5.36
C THR A 25 11.38 1.45 -6.18
N VAL A 26 10.76 2.49 -5.63
CA VAL A 26 9.75 3.27 -6.38
C VAL A 26 10.31 3.85 -7.68
N VAL A 27 11.61 4.20 -7.71
CA VAL A 27 12.29 4.73 -8.91
C VAL A 27 12.33 3.66 -10.00
N ASP A 28 12.67 2.42 -9.65
CA ASP A 28 12.67 1.32 -10.63
C ASP A 28 11.28 1.03 -11.18
N LEU A 29 10.25 1.11 -10.32
CA LEU A 29 8.88 0.88 -10.73
C LEU A 29 8.38 1.97 -11.68
N ILE A 30 8.78 3.24 -11.45
CA ILE A 30 8.44 4.35 -12.34
C ILE A 30 9.16 4.20 -13.68
N ASP A 31 10.47 3.90 -13.68
CA ASP A 31 11.23 3.72 -14.92
C ASP A 31 10.73 2.54 -15.75
N ALA A 32 10.25 1.48 -15.09
CA ALA A 32 9.63 0.34 -15.76
C ALA A 32 8.20 0.64 -16.28
N GLY A 33 7.67 1.84 -16.05
CA GLY A 33 6.29 2.23 -16.36
C GLY A 33 5.25 1.47 -15.54
N THR A 34 5.64 0.86 -14.41
CA THR A 34 4.73 0.07 -13.56
C THR A 34 3.71 0.97 -12.87
N LEU A 35 4.12 2.18 -12.48
CA LEU A 35 3.30 3.21 -11.86
C LEU A 35 3.83 4.60 -12.25
N SER A 36 3.02 5.64 -12.09
CA SER A 36 3.44 7.02 -12.36
C SER A 36 3.99 7.73 -11.13
N VAL A 37 4.70 8.85 -11.34
CA VAL A 37 5.12 9.77 -10.27
C VAL A 37 3.95 10.22 -9.41
N GLU A 38 2.80 10.54 -10.04
CA GLU A 38 1.59 10.97 -9.34
C GLU A 38 1.06 9.87 -8.41
N MET A 39 1.03 8.62 -8.88
CA MET A 39 0.59 7.48 -8.07
C MET A 39 1.49 7.28 -6.84
N ALA A 40 2.82 7.33 -7.03
CA ALA A 40 3.78 7.22 -5.93
C ALA A 40 3.61 8.37 -4.91
N ALA A 41 3.41 9.60 -5.39
CA ALA A 41 3.22 10.76 -4.54
C ALA A 41 1.92 10.67 -3.73
N ALA A 42 0.82 10.23 -4.35
CA ALA A 42 -0.46 10.07 -3.68
C ALA A 42 -0.43 8.93 -2.64
N VAL A 43 0.33 7.86 -2.90
CA VAL A 43 0.61 6.81 -1.91
C VAL A 43 1.42 7.37 -0.75
N MET A 44 2.48 8.14 -1.01
CA MET A 44 3.29 8.75 0.05
C MET A 44 2.47 9.72 0.91
N GLU A 45 1.55 10.48 0.32
CA GLU A 45 0.58 11.31 1.05
C GLU A 45 -0.28 10.47 1.99
N ALA A 46 -0.87 9.37 1.48
CA ALA A 46 -1.70 8.50 2.28
C ALA A 46 -0.91 7.83 3.42
N LEU A 47 0.32 7.38 3.16
CA LEU A 47 1.21 6.82 4.18
C LEU A 47 1.60 7.85 5.25
N ALA A 48 1.81 9.11 4.84
CA ALA A 48 2.08 10.21 5.77
C ALA A 48 0.93 10.41 6.77
N LYS A 49 -0.31 10.20 6.34
CA LYS A 49 -1.52 10.30 7.17
C LYS A 49 -1.91 9.03 7.91
N GLY A 50 -1.07 8.00 7.89
CA GLY A 50 -1.36 6.80 8.68
C GLY A 50 -1.92 5.61 7.93
N SER A 51 -1.98 5.65 6.59
CA SER A 51 -2.74 4.63 5.85
C SER A 51 -2.12 3.23 5.91
N SER A 52 -2.99 2.22 5.96
CA SER A 52 -2.63 0.81 5.72
C SER A 52 -2.64 0.49 4.23
N LEU A 53 -1.89 -0.55 3.84
CA LEU A 53 -1.60 -0.89 2.44
C LEU A 53 -1.92 -2.37 2.15
N LEU A 54 -2.69 -2.62 1.10
CA LEU A 54 -2.85 -3.96 0.54
C LEU A 54 -2.48 -3.98 -0.94
N THR A 55 -1.86 -5.07 -1.39
CA THR A 55 -1.61 -5.31 -2.82
C THR A 55 -2.18 -6.64 -3.30
N GLY A 56 -2.81 -6.65 -4.47
CA GLY A 56 -3.49 -7.80 -5.06
C GLY A 56 -2.94 -8.17 -6.43
N ALA A 57 -2.98 -9.47 -6.75
CA ALA A 57 -2.94 -10.06 -8.09
C ALA A 57 -3.04 -11.58 -8.00
N ARG A 58 -3.85 -12.20 -8.87
CA ARG A 58 -3.97 -13.65 -8.99
C ARG A 58 -2.66 -14.31 -9.41
N PRO A 59 -1.97 -13.91 -10.50
CA PRO A 59 -0.76 -14.62 -10.89
C PRO A 59 0.37 -14.44 -9.87
N GLY A 60 0.94 -15.56 -9.43
CA GLY A 60 2.21 -15.57 -8.72
C GLY A 60 3.29 -14.87 -9.56
N GLY A 61 4.01 -13.92 -8.97
CA GLY A 61 5.05 -13.17 -9.67
C GLY A 61 4.63 -11.94 -10.46
N ALA A 62 3.39 -11.48 -10.27
CA ALA A 62 2.92 -10.21 -10.81
C ALA A 62 3.63 -8.98 -10.22
N GLY A 63 4.30 -9.13 -9.06
CA GLY A 63 5.05 -8.05 -8.41
C GLY A 63 4.35 -7.37 -7.23
N LYS A 64 3.27 -7.95 -6.68
CA LYS A 64 2.53 -7.42 -5.52
C LYS A 64 3.45 -7.02 -4.37
N THR A 65 4.26 -7.98 -3.92
CA THR A 65 5.22 -7.86 -2.84
C THR A 65 6.28 -6.79 -3.14
N THR A 66 6.71 -6.69 -4.39
CA THR A 66 7.68 -5.68 -4.84
C THR A 66 7.11 -4.27 -4.74
N VAL A 67 5.88 -4.05 -5.23
CA VAL A 67 5.19 -2.76 -5.11
C VAL A 67 4.92 -2.42 -3.65
N MET A 68 4.49 -3.40 -2.85
CA MET A 68 4.26 -3.22 -1.42
C MET A 68 5.53 -2.71 -0.72
N ALA A 69 6.69 -3.35 -0.90
CA ALA A 69 7.91 -2.92 -0.22
C ALA A 69 8.39 -1.55 -0.70
N ALA A 70 8.31 -1.26 -2.00
CA ALA A 70 8.69 0.02 -2.56
C ALA A 70 7.84 1.17 -1.96
N PHE A 71 6.54 0.95 -1.75
CA PHE A 71 5.67 1.90 -1.07
C PHE A 71 5.98 2.02 0.42
N LEU A 72 6.18 0.90 1.13
CA LEU A 72 6.54 0.95 2.56
C LEU A 72 7.86 1.68 2.82
N ASN A 73 8.79 1.68 1.87
CA ASN A 73 10.03 2.46 1.97
C ASN A 73 9.79 3.99 2.01
N LEU A 74 8.62 4.47 1.57
CA LEU A 74 8.23 5.88 1.57
C LEU A 74 7.53 6.32 2.87
N MET A 75 7.35 5.44 3.85
CA MET A 75 6.70 5.79 5.11
C MET A 75 7.40 6.94 5.86
N PRO A 76 6.69 7.70 6.72
CA PRO A 76 7.31 8.64 7.64
C PRO A 76 8.42 8.03 8.52
N PRO A 77 9.34 8.84 9.07
CA PRO A 77 10.24 8.39 10.13
C PRO A 77 9.45 7.85 11.35
N ASP A 78 10.16 7.14 12.22
CA ASP A 78 9.67 6.61 13.51
C ASP A 78 8.57 5.53 13.43
N VAL A 79 8.22 5.10 12.23
CA VAL A 79 7.31 3.98 11.98
C VAL A 79 8.11 2.68 11.95
N ALA A 80 7.98 1.84 12.97
CA ALA A 80 8.66 0.55 12.99
C ALA A 80 7.91 -0.48 12.12
N ILE A 81 8.65 -1.26 11.32
CA ILE A 81 8.11 -2.42 10.62
C ILE A 81 8.31 -3.67 11.48
N VAL A 82 7.22 -4.36 11.75
CA VAL A 82 7.22 -5.63 12.49
C VAL A 82 6.59 -6.69 11.60
N THR A 83 7.40 -7.62 11.11
CA THR A 83 6.89 -8.78 10.37
C THR A 83 6.12 -9.70 11.32
N VAL A 84 4.93 -10.12 10.89
CA VAL A 84 4.08 -11.07 11.61
C VAL A 84 4.46 -12.48 11.15
N ASP A 85 5.37 -13.11 11.87
CA ASP A 85 5.76 -14.52 11.70
C ASP A 85 5.08 -15.46 12.71
N ASP A 86 4.45 -14.89 13.74
CA ASP A 86 3.64 -15.58 14.75
C ASP A 86 2.35 -14.76 15.03
N PRO A 87 1.15 -15.36 14.96
CA PRO A 87 -0.10 -14.71 15.36
C PRO A 87 -0.09 -14.06 16.76
N ALA A 88 0.76 -14.51 17.69
CA ALA A 88 0.93 -13.89 19.01
C ALA A 88 1.48 -12.45 18.93
N ILE A 89 2.11 -12.05 17.82
CA ILE A 89 2.49 -10.65 17.57
C ILE A 89 1.24 -9.77 17.43
N ILE A 90 0.22 -10.26 16.71
CA ILE A 90 -1.04 -9.54 16.50
C ILE A 90 -1.74 -9.32 17.85
N GLN A 91 -1.84 -10.37 18.67
CA GLN A 91 -2.49 -10.28 19.98
C GLN A 91 -1.80 -9.26 20.88
N ARG A 92 -0.46 -9.29 20.96
CA ARG A 92 0.31 -8.29 21.72
C ARG A 92 0.07 -6.86 21.23
N GLY A 93 -0.04 -6.67 19.91
CA GLY A 93 -0.35 -5.36 19.32
C GLY A 93 -1.75 -4.86 19.64
N LEU A 94 -2.74 -5.75 19.73
CA LEU A 94 -4.10 -5.41 20.14
C LEU A 94 -4.22 -5.10 21.62
N GLU A 95 -3.46 -5.80 22.48
CA GLU A 95 -3.47 -5.61 23.94
C GLU A 95 -2.74 -4.34 24.39
N ARG A 96 -1.65 -3.97 23.70
CA ARG A 96 -0.74 -2.90 24.13
C ARG A 96 -0.45 -1.94 22.98
N PRO A 97 -1.07 -0.75 22.96
CA PRO A 97 -0.72 0.24 21.94
C PRO A 97 0.77 0.60 22.08
N PRO A 98 1.55 0.60 20.98
CA PRO A 98 2.97 0.88 20.97
C PRO A 98 3.20 2.36 21.25
N GLN A 99 4.36 2.65 21.85
CA GLN A 99 4.78 4.01 22.17
C GLN A 99 5.09 4.85 20.92
N GLN A 100 5.27 4.20 19.78
CA GLN A 100 5.53 4.80 18.47
C GLN A 100 4.65 4.12 17.41
N PRO A 101 4.35 4.78 16.27
CA PRO A 101 3.62 4.15 15.17
C PRO A 101 4.29 2.84 14.70
N VAL A 102 3.47 1.83 14.38
CA VAL A 102 3.95 0.52 13.92
C VAL A 102 3.21 0.10 12.66
N CYS A 103 3.94 -0.40 11.68
CA CYS A 103 3.41 -1.12 10.53
C CYS A 103 3.61 -2.63 10.74
N TYR A 104 2.52 -3.35 10.94
CA TYR A 104 2.52 -4.81 10.99
C TYR A 104 2.51 -5.36 9.57
N LEU A 105 3.54 -6.12 9.24
CA LEU A 105 3.78 -6.63 7.89
C LEU A 105 3.51 -8.14 7.84
N VAL A 106 2.52 -8.53 7.04
CA VAL A 106 2.31 -9.92 6.64
C VAL A 106 2.79 -10.03 5.20
N HIS A 107 3.74 -10.91 4.91
CA HIS A 107 4.30 -11.07 3.57
C HIS A 107 3.22 -11.43 2.54
N GLU A 108 2.31 -12.33 2.90
CA GLU A 108 1.14 -12.68 2.09
C GLU A 108 0.00 -13.23 2.97
N ILE A 109 -1.23 -12.80 2.71
CA ILE A 109 -2.42 -13.47 3.22
C ILE A 109 -2.74 -14.61 2.26
N GLY A 110 -2.47 -15.83 2.71
CA GLY A 110 -2.64 -17.04 1.91
C GLY A 110 -2.33 -18.30 2.72
N ALA A 111 -2.94 -19.43 2.35
CA ALA A 111 -2.82 -20.70 3.07
C ALA A 111 -1.43 -21.37 3.00
N GLY A 112 -0.43 -20.73 2.41
CA GLY A 112 0.94 -21.23 2.34
C GLY A 112 1.63 -21.25 3.70
N HIS A 113 2.57 -22.18 3.89
CA HIS A 113 3.33 -22.35 5.14
C HIS A 113 4.71 -21.65 5.10
N TRP A 114 4.76 -20.48 4.49
CA TRP A 114 6.01 -19.73 4.32
C TRP A 114 6.18 -18.68 5.42
N TYR A 115 7.42 -18.27 5.68
CA TYR A 115 7.72 -17.21 6.63
C TYR A 115 6.94 -15.93 6.30
N GLY A 116 6.26 -15.37 7.30
CA GLY A 116 5.46 -14.15 7.18
C GLY A 116 4.11 -14.35 6.49
N TYR A 117 3.68 -15.58 6.18
CA TYR A 117 2.34 -15.84 5.67
C TYR A 117 1.32 -15.93 6.81
N LEU A 118 0.10 -15.41 6.57
CA LEU A 118 -0.99 -15.47 7.54
C LEU A 118 -2.26 -16.02 6.89
N TRP A 119 -2.94 -16.94 7.57
CA TRP A 119 -4.19 -17.53 7.10
C TRP A 119 -5.15 -17.88 8.22
N GLY A 120 -6.44 -17.94 7.90
CA GLY A 120 -7.51 -18.29 8.83
C GLY A 120 -7.89 -17.16 9.76
N ARG A 121 -8.43 -17.52 10.93
CA ARG A 121 -8.98 -16.58 11.92
C ARG A 121 -8.04 -15.44 12.34
N PRO A 122 -6.71 -15.63 12.48
CA PRO A 122 -5.80 -14.54 12.82
C PRO A 122 -5.82 -13.36 11.83
N VAL A 123 -6.28 -13.55 10.58
CA VAL A 123 -6.38 -12.46 9.60
C VAL A 123 -7.41 -11.41 10.06
N ALA A 124 -8.52 -11.80 10.68
CA ALA A 124 -9.49 -10.84 11.22
C ALA A 124 -8.84 -9.94 12.29
N ASP A 125 -8.06 -10.52 13.21
CA ASP A 125 -7.34 -9.77 14.25
C ASP A 125 -6.24 -8.88 13.66
N PHE A 126 -5.56 -9.34 12.60
CA PHE A 126 -4.62 -8.50 11.85
C PHE A 126 -5.30 -7.25 11.31
N PHE A 127 -6.49 -7.36 10.70
CA PHE A 127 -7.23 -6.19 10.20
C PHE A 127 -7.71 -5.25 11.31
N ARG A 128 -8.01 -5.76 12.49
CA ARG A 128 -8.32 -4.92 13.66
C ARG A 128 -7.15 -4.04 14.09
N LEU A 129 -5.91 -4.42 13.78
CA LEU A 129 -4.76 -3.56 14.00
C LEU A 129 -4.79 -2.32 13.13
N ALA A 130 -5.55 -2.23 12.03
CA ALA A 130 -5.59 -1.03 11.18
C ALA A 130 -6.25 0.21 11.83
N ALA A 131 -6.41 0.22 13.16
CA ALA A 131 -6.98 1.32 13.93
C ALA A 131 -5.91 2.06 14.76
N GLY A 132 -6.10 3.36 14.97
CA GLY A 132 -5.24 4.17 15.83
C GLY A 132 -3.85 4.41 15.21
N PRO A 133 -2.75 4.32 15.99
CA PRO A 133 -1.39 4.60 15.51
C PRO A 133 -0.77 3.47 14.69
N HIS A 134 -1.52 2.38 14.50
CA HIS A 134 -1.07 1.19 13.80
C HIS A 134 -1.41 1.23 12.32
N ARG A 135 -0.63 0.48 11.54
CA ARG A 135 -0.86 0.23 10.13
C ARG A 135 -0.66 -1.24 9.87
N ILE A 136 -1.34 -1.73 8.85
CA ILE A 136 -1.08 -3.06 8.31
C ILE A 136 -0.59 -2.97 6.88
N ALA A 137 0.25 -3.92 6.51
CA ALA A 137 0.68 -4.11 5.13
C ALA A 137 0.65 -5.59 4.77
N SER A 138 0.02 -5.92 3.65
CA SER A 138 0.09 -7.27 3.10
C SER A 138 -0.20 -7.33 1.60
N CYS A 139 -0.01 -8.52 1.03
CA CYS A 139 -0.50 -8.84 -0.30
C CYS A 139 -1.35 -10.11 -0.31
N LEU A 140 -2.18 -10.28 -1.33
CA LEU A 140 -2.98 -11.49 -1.53
C LEU A 140 -3.29 -11.77 -3.00
N HIS A 141 -3.81 -12.95 -3.27
CA HIS A 141 -4.20 -13.39 -4.60
C HIS A 141 -5.63 -12.93 -4.96
N ALA A 142 -5.77 -11.67 -5.36
CA ALA A 142 -7.00 -11.08 -5.87
C ALA A 142 -6.70 -10.06 -6.97
N ASP A 143 -7.46 -10.04 -8.07
CA ASP A 143 -7.24 -9.09 -9.18
C ASP A 143 -8.09 -7.81 -9.04
N THR A 144 -9.12 -7.83 -8.19
CA THR A 144 -10.02 -6.68 -7.98
C THR A 144 -10.33 -6.46 -6.50
N LEU A 145 -10.88 -5.28 -6.19
CA LEU A 145 -11.31 -4.93 -4.84
C LEU A 145 -12.48 -5.82 -4.37
N GLU A 146 -13.38 -6.17 -5.29
CA GLU A 146 -14.51 -7.06 -5.03
C GLU A 146 -14.02 -8.46 -4.66
N GLU A 147 -13.13 -9.05 -5.47
CA GLU A 147 -12.54 -10.37 -5.18
C GLU A 147 -11.77 -10.36 -3.85
N LEU A 148 -10.97 -9.31 -3.61
CA LEU A 148 -10.23 -9.14 -2.35
C LEU A 148 -11.21 -9.13 -1.17
N THR A 149 -12.32 -8.39 -1.28
CA THR A 149 -13.32 -8.27 -0.22
C THR A 149 -14.03 -9.60 0.01
N GLU A 150 -14.42 -10.31 -1.04
CA GLU A 150 -15.03 -11.64 -0.96
C GLU A 150 -14.13 -12.64 -0.23
N ILE A 151 -12.83 -12.68 -0.56
CA ILE A 151 -11.85 -13.55 0.08
C ILE A 151 -11.72 -13.23 1.58
N LEU A 152 -11.58 -11.95 1.93
CA LEU A 152 -11.37 -11.51 3.31
C LEU A 152 -12.61 -11.74 4.20
N VAL A 153 -13.81 -11.49 3.69
CA VAL A 153 -15.06 -11.70 4.45
C VAL A 153 -15.43 -13.19 4.51
N GLY A 154 -15.09 -13.96 3.48
CA GLY A 154 -15.39 -15.38 3.38
C GLY A 154 -14.66 -16.25 4.42
N PRO A 155 -15.14 -17.50 4.62
CA PRO A 155 -14.39 -18.48 5.39
C PRO A 155 -13.06 -18.82 4.69
N PRO A 156 -11.97 -19.06 5.43
CA PRO A 156 -11.88 -19.11 6.89
C PRO A 156 -11.47 -17.78 7.55
N LEU A 157 -11.46 -16.66 6.82
CA LEU A 157 -10.85 -15.40 7.25
C LEU A 157 -11.80 -14.54 8.10
N HIS A 158 -13.07 -14.43 7.69
CA HIS A 158 -14.12 -13.73 8.45
C HIS A 158 -13.75 -12.30 8.90
N VAL A 159 -13.01 -11.56 8.06
CA VAL A 159 -12.66 -10.16 8.34
C VAL A 159 -13.91 -9.31 8.30
N ASN A 160 -14.06 -8.41 9.27
CA ASN A 160 -15.17 -7.46 9.29
C ASN A 160 -15.00 -6.42 8.17
N PRO A 161 -16.00 -6.18 7.31
CA PRO A 161 -15.94 -5.15 6.26
C PRO A 161 -15.53 -3.76 6.77
N CYS A 162 -15.93 -3.40 8.01
CA CYS A 162 -15.54 -2.13 8.62
C CYS A 162 -14.02 -2.03 8.86
N ASP A 163 -13.34 -3.14 9.14
CA ASP A 163 -11.88 -3.15 9.30
C ASP A 163 -11.17 -3.07 7.93
N ILE A 164 -11.74 -3.67 6.88
CA ILE A 164 -11.25 -3.52 5.49
C ILE A 164 -11.33 -2.04 5.07
N ASN A 165 -12.40 -1.34 5.44
CA ASN A 165 -12.58 0.08 5.12
C ASN A 165 -11.57 1.02 5.81
N ARG A 166 -10.80 0.54 6.79
CA ARG A 166 -9.68 1.29 7.39
C ARG A 166 -8.41 1.25 6.55
N VAL A 167 -8.36 0.36 5.56
CA VAL A 167 -7.26 0.32 4.58
C VAL A 167 -7.48 1.41 3.54
N GLY A 168 -6.53 2.35 3.48
CA GLY A 168 -6.65 3.50 2.59
C GLY A 168 -5.88 3.37 1.28
N ILE A 169 -5.00 2.38 1.13
CA ILE A 169 -4.27 2.11 -0.11
C ILE A 169 -4.52 0.65 -0.52
N LEU A 170 -5.15 0.44 -1.69
CA LEU A 170 -5.35 -0.89 -2.27
C LEU A 170 -4.86 -0.89 -3.73
N GLY A 171 -3.82 -1.67 -4.03
CA GLY A 171 -3.20 -1.71 -5.35
C GLY A 171 -3.29 -3.08 -6.02
N PHE A 172 -3.71 -3.15 -7.28
CA PHE A 172 -3.89 -4.41 -8.02
C PHE A 172 -2.94 -4.47 -9.22
N MET A 173 -2.10 -5.49 -9.24
CA MET A 173 -1.09 -5.69 -10.27
C MET A 173 -1.67 -6.47 -11.45
N ARG A 174 -1.35 -6.00 -12.65
CA ARG A 174 -1.53 -6.75 -13.91
C ARG A 174 -0.17 -7.13 -14.46
N MET A 175 -0.10 -8.34 -14.99
CA MET A 175 1.08 -8.86 -15.65
C MET A 175 0.70 -9.26 -17.08
N ASP A 176 1.21 -8.51 -18.06
CA ASP A 176 1.00 -8.80 -19.47
C ASP A 176 2.20 -9.60 -20.01
N ARG A 177 1.92 -10.81 -20.48
CA ARG A 177 2.91 -11.69 -21.10
C ARG A 177 2.79 -11.56 -22.62
N SER A 178 3.56 -10.64 -23.19
CA SER A 178 3.78 -10.61 -24.64
C SER A 178 4.43 -11.92 -25.09
N THR A 179 3.97 -12.49 -26.21
CA THR A 179 4.50 -13.76 -26.77
C THR A 179 5.93 -13.64 -27.29
N ARG A 180 6.46 -12.41 -27.45
CA ARG A 180 7.81 -12.13 -28.00
C ARG A 180 8.58 -11.03 -27.25
N GLY A 181 8.06 -10.53 -26.12
CA GLY A 181 8.62 -9.41 -25.38
C GLY A 181 8.86 -9.71 -23.90
N PRO A 182 9.55 -8.81 -23.18
CA PRO A 182 9.69 -8.91 -21.74
C PRO A 182 8.32 -8.89 -21.05
N VAL A 183 8.23 -9.51 -19.88
CA VAL A 183 7.01 -9.49 -19.07
C VAL A 183 6.80 -8.09 -18.52
N GLU A 184 5.70 -7.45 -18.91
CA GLU A 184 5.32 -6.14 -18.41
C GLU A 184 4.46 -6.28 -17.15
N ARG A 185 4.74 -5.42 -16.18
CA ARG A 185 4.00 -5.35 -14.91
C ARG A 185 3.49 -3.93 -14.76
N ARG A 186 2.20 -3.79 -14.44
CA ARG A 186 1.51 -2.52 -14.29
C ARG A 186 0.67 -2.58 -13.02
N LEU A 187 0.70 -1.53 -12.22
CA LEU A 187 -0.24 -1.35 -11.13
C LEU A 187 -1.57 -0.91 -11.74
N ALA A 188 -2.34 -1.89 -12.21
CA ALA A 188 -3.49 -1.68 -13.08
C ALA A 188 -4.59 -0.85 -12.45
N THR A 189 -4.82 -1.04 -11.15
CA THR A 189 -5.72 -0.21 -10.38
C THR A 189 -5.10 0.13 -9.04
N LEU A 190 -5.17 1.39 -8.62
CA LEU A 190 -4.73 1.82 -7.30
C LEU A 190 -5.83 2.67 -6.68
N TYR A 191 -6.45 2.18 -5.62
CA TYR A 191 -7.48 2.88 -4.87
C TYR A 191 -6.84 3.61 -3.69
N LEU A 192 -7.23 4.87 -3.51
CA LEU A 192 -6.81 5.75 -2.42
C LEU A 192 -8.05 6.30 -1.72
N ARG A 193 -8.13 6.10 -0.40
CA ARG A 193 -9.33 6.42 0.40
C ARG A 193 -9.16 7.67 1.25
N SER A 194 -10.22 8.47 1.37
CA SER A 194 -10.37 9.46 2.43
C SER A 194 -10.42 8.78 3.82
N PRO A 195 -9.91 9.40 4.90
CA PRO A 195 -9.30 10.75 4.98
C PRO A 195 -7.79 10.78 4.67
N PHE A 196 -7.18 9.65 4.26
CA PHE A 196 -5.75 9.59 3.98
C PHE A 196 -5.37 10.42 2.74
N VAL A 197 -6.31 10.62 1.83
CA VAL A 197 -6.28 11.63 0.76
C VAL A 197 -7.49 12.54 0.89
N ALA A 198 -7.44 13.75 0.33
CA ALA A 198 -8.52 14.73 0.47
C ALA A 198 -9.88 14.24 -0.06
N GLN A 199 -9.86 13.49 -1.17
CA GLN A 199 -11.03 12.86 -1.77
C GLN A 199 -10.64 11.46 -2.26
N SER A 200 -11.50 10.48 -1.99
CA SER A 200 -11.32 9.11 -2.47
C SER A 200 -11.25 9.11 -4.00
N HIS A 201 -10.21 8.46 -4.54
CA HIS A 201 -9.99 8.36 -5.97
C HIS A 201 -9.26 7.06 -6.30
N ARG A 202 -9.24 6.70 -7.56
CA ARG A 202 -8.45 5.58 -8.08
C ARG A 202 -7.64 5.99 -9.29
N PHE A 203 -6.51 5.32 -9.48
CA PHE A 203 -5.80 5.32 -10.75
C PHE A 203 -6.14 4.06 -11.53
N VAL A 204 -6.34 4.18 -12.84
CA VAL A 204 -6.67 3.06 -13.74
C VAL A 204 -5.70 3.05 -14.92
N TYR A 205 -5.11 1.89 -15.18
CA TYR A 205 -4.22 1.66 -16.31
C TYR A 205 -4.99 1.35 -17.59
N HIS A 206 -4.67 2.08 -18.66
CA HIS A 206 -5.23 1.92 -19.99
C HIS A 206 -4.20 1.25 -20.90
N SER A 207 -4.35 -0.06 -21.10
CA SER A 207 -3.41 -0.85 -21.92
C SER A 207 -3.26 -0.36 -23.37
N ALA A 208 -4.31 0.23 -23.95
CA ALA A 208 -4.28 0.72 -25.33
C ALA A 208 -3.36 1.95 -25.51
N SER A 209 -3.27 2.82 -24.50
CA SER A 209 -2.46 4.04 -24.51
C SER A 209 -1.22 3.94 -23.63
N ASN A 210 -1.02 2.82 -22.93
CA ASN A 210 0.02 2.62 -21.93
C ASN A 210 0.11 3.80 -20.94
N SER A 211 -1.05 4.23 -20.42
CA SER A 211 -1.17 5.41 -19.57
C SER A 211 -2.07 5.15 -18.37
N PHE A 212 -2.01 6.03 -17.36
CA PHE A 212 -2.88 5.98 -16.19
C PHE A 212 -3.86 7.15 -16.23
N SER A 213 -5.13 6.90 -15.95
CA SER A 213 -6.12 7.94 -15.62
C SER A 213 -6.26 8.05 -14.11
N ARG A 214 -6.68 9.23 -13.63
CA ARG A 214 -7.19 9.42 -12.27
C ARG A 214 -8.69 9.61 -12.34
N GLU A 215 -9.42 8.86 -11.54
CA GLU A 215 -10.88 8.83 -11.53
C GLU A 215 -11.39 9.00 -10.10
N PRO A 216 -12.50 9.72 -9.87
CA PRO A 216 -13.21 9.69 -8.60
C PRO A 216 -13.58 8.25 -8.22
N TRP A 217 -13.55 7.95 -6.94
CA TRP A 217 -13.97 6.65 -6.42
C TRP A 217 -14.88 6.86 -5.23
N ASP A 218 -16.12 6.39 -5.34
CA ASP A 218 -17.03 6.29 -4.21
C ASP A 218 -16.59 5.11 -3.33
N SER A 219 -15.86 5.43 -2.26
CA SER A 219 -15.32 4.45 -1.33
C SER A 219 -16.36 3.89 -0.36
N ASP A 220 -17.54 4.49 -0.29
CA ASP A 220 -18.60 4.12 0.65
C ASP A 220 -19.64 3.19 -0.01
N ALA A 221 -19.67 3.13 -1.34
CA ALA A 221 -20.55 2.26 -2.13
C ALA A 221 -20.35 0.75 -1.92
N VAL A 222 -19.25 0.31 -1.30
CA VAL A 222 -19.00 -1.11 -0.94
C VAL A 222 -19.62 -1.47 0.42
N SER A 223 -20.39 -0.57 1.02
CA SER A 223 -21.24 -0.87 2.17
C SER A 223 -22.34 -1.84 1.74
N VAL A 224 -22.14 -3.12 2.06
CA VAL A 224 -23.15 -4.19 2.01
C VAL A 224 -24.50 -3.64 2.45
N ASN A 225 -25.56 -3.86 1.65
CA ASN A 225 -26.95 -3.45 1.91
C ASN A 225 -27.32 -3.45 3.41
N ILE A 226 -27.18 -2.30 4.05
CA ILE A 226 -27.82 -1.95 5.31
C ILE A 226 -28.83 -0.86 4.94
N PRO A 227 -30.12 -0.97 5.30
CA PRO A 227 -31.12 0.01 4.91
C PRO A 227 -30.71 1.41 5.37
N GLN A 228 -30.40 2.30 4.43
CA GLN A 228 -30.06 3.69 4.73
C GLN A 228 -31.34 4.46 5.06
N ILE A 229 -31.28 5.23 6.16
CA ILE A 229 -32.23 6.31 6.44
C ILE A 229 -31.68 7.55 5.71
N ASP A 230 -32.47 8.05 4.78
CA ASP A 230 -32.20 9.25 4.00
C ASP A 230 -31.90 10.46 4.91
N SER A 231 -30.74 11.07 4.74
CA SER A 231 -30.56 12.48 5.08
C SER A 231 -29.83 13.18 3.93
N GLY A 232 -30.64 13.79 3.07
CA GLY A 232 -30.19 14.54 1.91
C GLY A 232 -29.39 15.77 2.32
N ILE A 233 -28.14 15.84 1.88
CA ILE A 233 -27.38 17.08 1.75
C ILE A 233 -26.65 17.04 0.40
N SER A 234 -26.86 18.08 -0.40
CA SER A 234 -26.35 18.22 -1.76
C SER A 234 -24.82 18.37 -1.79
N SER A 235 -24.19 17.68 -2.74
CA SER A 235 -22.77 17.81 -3.06
C SER A 235 -22.54 19.07 -3.91
N GLN A 236 -21.93 20.09 -3.32
CA GLN A 236 -21.28 21.15 -4.07
C GLN A 236 -19.89 20.70 -4.49
N GLU A 237 -19.66 20.66 -5.81
CA GLU A 237 -18.36 20.49 -6.43
C GLU A 237 -17.40 21.60 -5.97
N ARG A 238 -16.35 21.21 -5.22
CA ARG A 238 -15.14 22.02 -5.08
C ARG A 238 -14.00 21.26 -5.72
N GLY A 239 -13.62 21.71 -6.92
CA GLY A 239 -12.45 21.22 -7.63
C GLY A 239 -11.18 21.42 -6.81
N GLY A 240 -10.51 20.32 -6.49
CA GLY A 240 -9.18 20.34 -5.88
C GLY A 240 -8.14 20.91 -6.83
N ALA A 241 -7.12 21.58 -6.27
CA ALA A 241 -6.02 22.18 -7.02
C ALA A 241 -5.29 21.14 -7.90
N PRO A 242 -4.74 21.53 -9.06
CA PRO A 242 -4.00 20.63 -9.94
C PRO A 242 -2.75 20.05 -9.24
N VAL A 243 -2.60 18.74 -9.36
CA VAL A 243 -1.69 17.85 -8.61
C VAL A 243 -0.19 18.13 -8.86
N ARG A 244 0.15 18.86 -9.92
CA ARG A 244 1.54 19.13 -10.35
C ARG A 244 2.36 20.00 -9.39
N HIS A 245 1.79 20.49 -8.30
CA HIS A 245 2.48 21.32 -7.31
C HIS A 245 2.50 20.71 -5.89
N HIS A 246 2.19 19.42 -5.76
CA HIS A 246 2.22 18.76 -4.44
C HIS A 246 3.67 18.46 -4.01
N PRO A 247 4.10 18.79 -2.77
CA PRO A 247 5.47 18.51 -2.29
C PRO A 247 5.95 17.07 -2.51
N PHE A 248 5.06 16.10 -2.33
CA PHE A 248 5.35 14.68 -2.62
C PHE A 248 5.67 14.42 -4.10
N CYS A 249 5.04 15.09 -5.07
CA CYS A 249 5.38 14.91 -6.49
C CYS A 249 6.82 15.36 -6.76
N HIS A 250 7.19 16.56 -6.29
CA HIS A 250 8.55 17.07 -6.42
C HIS A 250 9.57 16.17 -5.72
N PHE A 251 9.21 15.58 -4.58
CA PHE A 251 10.07 14.63 -3.89
C PHE A 251 10.27 13.33 -4.67
N ILE A 252 9.21 12.75 -5.24
CA ILE A 252 9.33 11.54 -6.08
C ILE A 252 10.18 11.84 -7.33
N GLU A 253 9.98 13.00 -7.98
CA GLU A 253 10.83 13.44 -9.10
C GLU A 253 12.30 13.61 -8.66
N HIS A 254 12.53 14.09 -7.45
CA HIS A 254 13.88 14.18 -6.88
C HIS A 254 14.52 12.80 -6.70
N LEU A 255 13.78 11.82 -6.15
CA LEU A 255 14.27 10.43 -6.06
C LEU A 255 14.70 9.87 -7.41
N MET A 256 13.97 10.19 -8.47
CA MET A 256 14.34 9.81 -9.84
C MET A 256 15.62 10.51 -10.31
N LYS A 257 15.75 11.83 -10.06
CA LYS A 257 16.92 12.62 -10.47
C LYS A 257 18.22 12.17 -9.79
N VAL A 258 18.14 11.76 -8.52
CA VAL A 258 19.31 11.24 -7.78
C VAL A 258 19.52 9.73 -7.98
N GLU A 259 18.68 9.10 -8.80
CA GLU A 259 18.72 7.66 -9.09
C GLU A 259 18.75 6.80 -7.83
N ALA A 260 17.84 7.03 -6.88
CA ALA A 260 17.76 6.24 -5.65
C ALA A 260 17.35 4.77 -5.92
N ARG A 261 18.34 3.90 -6.18
CA ARG A 261 18.16 2.50 -6.63
C ARG A 261 18.18 1.46 -5.51
N SER A 262 18.69 1.78 -4.33
CA SER A 262 18.59 0.89 -3.17
C SER A 262 17.54 1.38 -2.18
N LEU A 263 17.02 0.46 -1.35
CA LEU A 263 16.09 0.85 -0.29
C LEU A 263 16.75 1.83 0.71
N ALA A 264 18.07 1.74 0.88
CA ALA A 264 18.84 2.65 1.73
C ALA A 264 18.89 4.06 1.14
N ASP A 265 19.18 4.22 -0.16
CA ASP A 265 19.23 5.53 -0.82
C ASP A 265 17.88 6.23 -0.73
N VAL A 266 16.80 5.49 -1.05
CA VAL A 266 15.43 6.02 -0.91
C VAL A 266 15.17 6.43 0.53
N ARG A 267 15.60 5.63 1.51
CA ARG A 267 15.35 5.94 2.92
C ARG A 267 16.08 7.19 3.38
N GLU A 268 17.33 7.39 2.98
CA GLU A 268 18.09 8.61 3.32
C GLU A 268 17.42 9.87 2.80
N GLU A 269 16.90 9.83 1.57
CA GLU A 269 16.16 10.93 0.96
C GLU A 269 14.80 11.16 1.63
N VAL A 270 14.06 10.08 1.95
CA VAL A 270 12.77 10.18 2.65
C VAL A 270 12.92 10.83 4.02
N LEU A 271 13.93 10.42 4.80
CA LEU A 271 14.21 11.04 6.10
C LEU A 271 14.53 12.53 5.96
N THR A 272 15.35 12.88 4.96
CA THR A 272 15.69 14.28 4.67
C THR A 272 14.46 15.09 4.31
N PHE A 273 13.56 14.53 3.49
CA PHE A 273 12.31 15.17 3.11
C PHE A 273 11.41 15.43 4.33
N TYR A 274 11.13 14.40 5.15
CA TYR A 274 10.25 14.57 6.31
C TYR A 274 10.85 15.51 7.36
N ASN A 275 12.17 15.48 7.59
CA ASN A 275 12.81 16.40 8.54
C ASN A 275 12.71 17.87 8.12
N ARG A 276 12.68 18.16 6.80
CA ARG A 276 12.51 19.53 6.29
C ARG A 276 11.08 20.04 6.36
N HIS A 277 10.11 19.13 6.49
CA HIS A 277 8.68 19.42 6.53
C HIS A 277 8.05 19.01 7.88
N ALA A 278 8.87 18.76 8.89
CA ALA A 278 8.44 18.62 10.27
C ALA A 278 8.18 20.03 10.81
N GLU A 279 6.91 20.45 10.78
CA GLU A 279 6.41 21.64 11.48
C GLU A 279 6.05 21.28 12.94
#